data_AF-A0A7Y1YG23-F1
#
_entry.id   AF-A0A7Y1YG23-F1
#
_cell.length_a   1.000
_cell.length_b   1.000
_cell.length_c   1.000
_cell.angle_alpha   90.00
_cell.angle_beta   90.00
_cell.angle_gamma   90.00
#
_symmetry.space_group_name_H-M   'P 1'
#
loop_
_entity.id
_entity.type
_entity.pdbx_description
1 polymer ?
#
loop_
_entity_poly.entity_id
_entity_poly.type
_entity_poly.pdbx_seq_one_letter_code
_entity_poly.pdbx_strand_id
1 'polypeptide(L)'
;MKDNRIHSVDALRGFSLAGIVIVHMVENFIGSMPPADAMAAANQGILDSIVEGFIFLFLRGKFFALFSFLFGLSFFIQMDKANQKGLRFEGRFLWRLILLLIIGALHHMFYRGDILTIYALLGVFLIPFYKLKPKYILVVTGLLLLGAGRYLTFALFGSQSLFSGVEFTPDNPAIIAYFNILKNGNLLEVFASNTQEGHLMKLDFQLGVFGRGYLTFAFFLLGLYAGKLKFFEAFRDYRKKLIEALYISIGLLLIAFVLMGYLFYLGNKEGGQGTPDFESWTTMFALSAYDLSNLFMTFIIVIGFLLFYMKPRGERFLNKFKAYGRMALTNYFAQ
;
A
#
# COMPACT_ATOMS: atom_id res chain seq x y z
N MET A 1 7.87 -28.25 -20.69
CA MET A 1 7.01 -27.05 -20.86
C MET A 1 7.85 -25.81 -20.59
N LYS A 2 7.99 -24.88 -21.53
CA LYS A 2 8.68 -23.60 -21.27
C LYS A 2 7.94 -22.88 -20.14
N ASP A 3 8.67 -22.51 -19.09
CA ASP A 3 8.15 -21.67 -18.02
C ASP A 3 7.79 -20.31 -18.63
N ASN A 4 6.51 -20.10 -18.93
CA ASN A 4 6.00 -18.87 -19.55
C ASN A 4 5.93 -17.77 -18.47
N ARG A 5 7.12 -17.40 -17.98
CA ARG A 5 7.31 -16.51 -16.84
C ARG A 5 7.29 -15.07 -17.31
N ILE A 6 6.42 -14.27 -16.70
CA ILE A 6 6.26 -12.87 -17.07
C ILE A 6 7.36 -12.05 -16.40
N HIS A 7 8.46 -11.86 -17.13
CA HIS A 7 9.67 -11.19 -16.66
C HIS A 7 9.46 -9.74 -16.19
N SER A 8 8.56 -9.01 -16.83
CA SER A 8 8.20 -7.65 -16.43
C SER A 8 7.57 -7.60 -15.03
N VAL A 9 6.77 -8.61 -14.67
CA VAL A 9 6.14 -8.72 -13.35
C VAL A 9 7.17 -8.99 -12.26
N ASP A 10 8.14 -9.89 -12.50
CA ASP A 10 9.24 -10.12 -11.55
C ASP A 10 10.07 -8.85 -11.34
N ALA A 11 10.42 -8.14 -12.43
CA ALA A 11 11.16 -6.89 -12.34
C ALA A 11 10.38 -5.80 -11.61
N LEU A 12 9.07 -5.69 -11.86
CA LEU A 12 8.20 -4.71 -11.21
C LEU A 12 8.02 -5.02 -9.71
N ARG A 13 7.97 -6.30 -9.31
CA ARG A 13 8.01 -6.70 -7.89
C ARG A 13 9.30 -6.26 -7.22
N GLY A 14 10.45 -6.54 -7.84
CA GLY A 14 11.73 -6.12 -7.29
C GLY A 14 11.85 -4.60 -7.19
N PHE A 15 11.39 -3.88 -8.22
CA PHE A 15 11.32 -2.41 -8.19
C PHE A 15 10.42 -1.90 -7.06
N SER A 16 9.26 -2.51 -6.85
CA SER A 16 8.35 -2.13 -5.75
C SER A 16 8.98 -2.34 -4.37
N LEU A 17 9.71 -3.43 -4.16
CA LEU A 17 10.36 -3.71 -2.89
C LEU A 17 11.56 -2.78 -2.64
N ALA A 18 12.28 -2.41 -3.68
CA ALA A 18 13.40 -1.47 -3.58
C ALA A 18 12.93 -0.07 -3.15
N GLY A 19 11.75 0.38 -3.59
CA GLY A 19 11.20 1.63 -3.05
C GLY A 19 10.59 1.50 -1.67
N ILE A 20 9.99 0.33 -1.32
CA ILE A 20 9.49 0.09 0.04
C ILE A 20 10.63 0.19 1.07
N VAL A 21 11.79 -0.43 0.81
CA VAL A 21 12.92 -0.34 1.75
C VAL A 21 13.41 1.10 1.91
N ILE A 22 13.46 1.89 0.83
CA ILE A 22 13.85 3.31 0.91
C ILE A 22 12.87 4.08 1.81
N VAL A 23 11.57 3.84 1.66
CA VAL A 23 10.54 4.47 2.52
C VAL A 23 10.75 4.08 3.98
N HIS A 24 10.91 2.80 4.28
CA HIS A 24 11.10 2.35 5.66
C HIS A 24 12.40 2.88 6.28
N MET A 25 13.48 3.01 5.50
CA MET A 25 14.74 3.61 5.97
C MET A 25 14.54 5.07 6.39
N VAL A 26 13.78 5.85 5.62
CA VAL A 26 13.48 7.26 5.98
C VAL A 26 12.44 7.35 7.11
N GLU A 27 11.54 6.38 7.22
CA GLU A 27 10.63 6.24 8.36
C GLU A 27 11.31 5.61 9.60
N ASN A 28 12.61 5.33 9.53
CA ASN A 28 13.46 4.77 10.59
C ASN A 28 12.95 3.44 11.18
N PHE A 29 12.12 2.70 10.43
CA PHE A 29 11.47 1.47 10.91
C PHE A 29 10.77 1.60 12.27
N ILE A 30 10.28 2.80 12.62
CA ILE A 30 9.58 3.01 13.89
C ILE A 30 8.30 2.18 13.92
N GLY A 31 7.56 2.11 12.81
CA GLY A 31 6.29 1.37 12.73
C GLY A 31 5.17 2.03 13.55
N SER A 32 5.32 3.32 13.83
CA SER A 32 4.37 4.22 14.49
C SER A 32 4.70 5.66 14.10
N MET A 33 3.86 6.61 14.51
CA MET A 33 4.19 8.03 14.46
C MET A 33 5.42 8.30 15.37
N PRO A 34 6.44 9.03 14.89
CA PRO A 34 7.50 9.54 15.75
C PRO A 34 6.98 10.62 16.71
N PRO A 35 7.47 10.69 17.96
CA PRO A 35 7.24 11.82 18.85
C PRO A 35 7.74 13.16 18.28
N ALA A 36 7.21 14.28 18.77
CA ALA A 36 7.50 15.61 18.24
C ALA A 36 9.00 15.98 18.27
N ASP A 37 9.70 15.61 19.34
CA ASP A 37 11.14 15.84 19.50
C ASP A 37 11.97 15.00 18.51
N ALA A 38 11.58 13.74 18.28
CA ALA A 38 12.20 12.88 17.29
C ALA A 38 11.99 13.40 15.86
N MET A 39 10.79 13.92 15.55
CA MET A 39 10.52 14.57 14.26
C MET A 39 11.40 15.80 14.04
N ALA A 40 11.54 16.65 15.07
CA ALA A 40 12.37 17.84 14.99
C ALA A 40 13.86 17.49 14.82
N ALA A 41 14.34 16.43 15.47
CA ALA A 41 15.73 15.98 15.36
C ALA A 41 16.07 15.37 13.98
N ALA A 42 15.08 14.81 13.28
CA ALA A 42 15.24 14.14 11.99
C ALA A 42 15.26 15.09 10.78
N ASN A 43 14.77 16.33 10.92
CA ASN A 43 14.75 17.32 9.83
C ASN A 43 15.70 18.48 10.15
N GLN A 44 16.96 18.32 9.78
CA GLN A 44 18.04 19.23 10.15
C GLN A 44 18.31 20.33 9.11
N GLY A 45 17.58 20.34 7.97
CA GLY A 45 17.70 21.40 6.99
C GLY A 45 16.93 21.21 5.68
N ILE A 46 17.21 22.11 4.73
CA ILE A 46 16.52 22.18 3.42
C ILE A 46 16.69 20.89 2.61
N LEU A 47 17.87 20.27 2.66
CA LEU A 47 18.14 19.02 1.93
C LEU A 47 17.25 17.87 2.42
N ASP A 48 17.08 17.73 3.73
CA ASP A 48 16.21 16.70 4.32
C ASP A 48 14.76 16.92 3.88
N SER A 49 14.31 18.17 3.86
CA SER A 49 12.96 18.54 3.40
C SER A 49 12.76 18.25 1.89
N ILE A 50 13.79 18.43 1.06
CA ILE A 50 13.75 18.07 -0.37
C ILE A 50 13.65 16.54 -0.53
N VAL A 51 14.44 15.78 0.23
CA VAL A 51 14.44 14.32 0.18
C VAL A 51 13.09 13.78 0.67
N GLU A 52 12.58 14.28 1.79
CA GLU A 52 11.28 13.89 2.33
C GLU A 52 10.14 14.24 1.35
N GLY A 53 10.18 15.42 0.73
CA GLY A 53 9.23 15.80 -0.31
C GLY A 53 9.27 14.88 -1.54
N PHE A 54 10.47 14.49 -1.98
CA PHE A 54 10.66 13.53 -3.06
C PHE A 54 10.09 12.15 -2.69
N ILE A 55 10.42 11.65 -1.50
CA ILE A 55 9.93 10.35 -1.02
C ILE A 55 8.42 10.36 -0.85
N PHE A 56 7.87 11.42 -0.27
CA PHE A 56 6.43 11.59 -0.13
C PHE A 56 5.71 11.58 -1.49
N LEU A 57 6.24 12.34 -2.46
CA LEU A 57 5.61 12.47 -3.77
C LEU A 57 5.74 11.20 -4.62
N PHE A 58 6.91 10.57 -4.66
CA PHE A 58 7.19 9.48 -5.60
C PHE A 58 7.13 8.08 -4.98
N LEU A 59 7.41 7.92 -3.67
CA LEU A 59 7.61 6.61 -3.05
C LEU A 59 6.53 6.25 -2.03
N ARG A 60 6.34 7.06 -0.97
CA ARG A 60 5.44 6.78 0.15
C ARG A 60 4.00 6.61 -0.34
N GLY A 61 3.38 5.49 0.05
CA GLY A 61 2.04 5.09 -0.42
C GLY A 61 2.01 4.45 -1.83
N LYS A 62 2.86 4.91 -2.76
CA LYS A 62 2.83 4.46 -4.17
C LYS A 62 3.46 3.08 -4.33
N PHE A 63 4.59 2.83 -3.68
CA PHE A 63 5.28 1.54 -3.79
C PHE A 63 4.57 0.44 -3.00
N PHE A 64 3.88 0.81 -1.91
CA PHE A 64 2.93 -0.06 -1.23
C PHE A 64 1.75 -0.44 -2.13
N ALA A 65 1.11 0.54 -2.76
CA ALA A 65 0.01 0.32 -3.71
C ALA A 65 0.44 -0.61 -4.86
N LEU A 66 1.63 -0.37 -5.41
CA LEU A 66 2.23 -1.22 -6.44
C LEU A 66 2.44 -2.66 -5.95
N PHE A 67 3.02 -2.83 -4.76
CA PHE A 67 3.24 -4.17 -4.21
C PHE A 67 1.92 -4.89 -3.91
N SER A 68 0.90 -4.16 -3.42
CA SER A 68 -0.47 -4.67 -3.23
C SER A 68 -1.08 -5.14 -4.55
N PHE A 69 -0.99 -4.33 -5.59
CA PHE A 69 -1.44 -4.69 -6.93
C PHE A 69 -0.76 -5.96 -7.44
N LEU A 70 0.56 -6.08 -7.24
CA LEU A 70 1.31 -7.26 -7.63
C LEU A 70 0.93 -8.50 -6.83
N PHE A 71 0.53 -8.37 -5.56
CA PHE A 71 0.00 -9.48 -4.78
C PHE A 71 -1.28 -10.06 -5.42
N GLY A 72 -2.25 -9.20 -5.74
CA GLY A 72 -3.49 -9.60 -6.42
C GLY A 72 -3.25 -10.24 -7.79
N LEU A 73 -2.31 -9.68 -8.58
CA LEU A 73 -1.88 -10.28 -9.85
C LEU A 73 -1.23 -11.66 -9.65
N SER A 74 -0.40 -11.80 -8.61
CA SER A 74 0.26 -13.07 -8.27
C SER A 74 -0.75 -14.13 -7.89
N PHE A 75 -1.78 -13.76 -7.12
CA PHE A 75 -2.91 -14.63 -6.81
C PHE A 75 -3.59 -15.12 -8.09
N PHE A 76 -3.97 -14.21 -8.99
CA PHE A 76 -4.61 -14.58 -10.26
C PHE A 76 -3.76 -15.58 -11.06
N ILE A 77 -2.47 -15.29 -11.26
CA ILE A 77 -1.58 -16.15 -12.06
C ILE A 77 -1.50 -17.56 -11.47
N GLN A 78 -1.47 -17.70 -10.14
CA GLN A 78 -1.42 -19.00 -9.48
C GLN A 78 -2.73 -19.77 -9.63
N MET A 79 -3.86 -19.09 -9.39
CA MET A 79 -5.20 -19.67 -9.55
C MET A 79 -5.44 -20.11 -11.00
N ASP A 80 -5.14 -19.25 -11.97
CA ASP A 80 -5.36 -19.51 -13.39
C ASP A 80 -4.52 -20.67 -13.90
N LYS A 81 -3.23 -20.72 -13.54
CA LYS A 81 -2.34 -21.85 -13.89
C LYS A 81 -2.81 -23.20 -13.34
N ALA A 82 -3.42 -23.22 -12.16
CA ALA A 82 -3.96 -24.44 -11.58
C ALA A 82 -5.30 -24.83 -12.22
N ASN A 83 -6.17 -23.85 -12.47
CA ASN A 83 -7.45 -24.04 -13.14
C ASN A 83 -7.27 -24.57 -14.57
N GLN A 84 -6.29 -24.07 -15.32
CA GLN A 84 -5.91 -24.59 -16.65
C GLN A 84 -5.46 -26.06 -16.62
N LYS A 85 -5.06 -26.59 -15.46
CA LYS A 85 -4.68 -28.00 -15.24
C LYS A 85 -5.82 -28.82 -14.63
N GLY A 86 -7.02 -28.27 -14.47
CA GLY A 86 -8.15 -28.91 -13.80
C GLY A 86 -7.96 -29.13 -12.30
N LEU A 87 -7.01 -28.43 -11.67
CA LEU A 87 -6.70 -28.59 -10.25
C LEU A 87 -7.40 -27.52 -9.42
N ARG A 88 -8.04 -27.92 -8.32
CA ARG A 88 -8.50 -27.00 -7.27
C ARG A 88 -7.30 -26.42 -6.51
N PHE A 89 -7.19 -25.09 -6.47
CA PHE A 89 -6.06 -24.39 -5.86
C PHE A 89 -6.45 -23.54 -4.65
N GLU A 90 -7.74 -23.35 -4.41
CA GLU A 90 -8.27 -22.51 -3.33
C GLU A 90 -7.70 -22.94 -1.98
N GLY A 91 -7.74 -24.25 -1.65
CA GLY A 91 -7.18 -24.77 -0.40
C GLY A 91 -5.66 -24.60 -0.28
N ARG A 92 -4.92 -24.75 -1.39
CA ARG A 92 -3.47 -24.52 -1.40
C ARG A 92 -3.12 -23.05 -1.23
N PHE A 93 -3.94 -22.17 -1.80
CA PHE A 93 -3.79 -20.73 -1.62
C PHE A 93 -4.11 -20.32 -0.18
N LEU A 94 -5.20 -20.82 0.42
CA LEU A 94 -5.50 -20.60 1.84
C LEU A 94 -4.36 -21.06 2.75
N TRP A 95 -3.79 -22.24 2.48
CA TRP A 95 -2.61 -22.70 3.22
C TRP A 95 -1.42 -21.75 3.10
N ARG A 96 -1.15 -21.21 1.89
CA ARG A 96 -0.12 -20.19 1.69
C ARG A 96 -0.40 -18.91 2.47
N LEU A 97 -1.66 -18.50 2.59
CA LEU A 97 -2.05 -17.34 3.41
C LEU A 97 -1.88 -17.63 4.91
N ILE A 98 -2.16 -18.84 5.37
CA ILE A 98 -1.88 -19.24 6.77
C ILE A 98 -0.38 -19.16 7.05
N LEU A 99 0.47 -19.70 6.16
CA LEU A 99 1.92 -19.58 6.30
C LEU A 99 2.36 -18.10 6.27
N LEU A 100 1.78 -17.29 5.39
CA LEU A 100 2.06 -15.86 5.32
C LEU A 100 1.64 -15.13 6.60
N LEU A 101 0.52 -15.53 7.21
CA LEU A 101 0.03 -14.98 8.48
C LEU A 101 0.99 -15.33 9.62
N ILE A 102 1.47 -16.57 9.70
CA ILE A 102 2.44 -17.00 10.72
C ILE A 102 3.75 -16.23 10.56
N ILE A 103 4.29 -16.16 9.34
CA ILE A 103 5.51 -15.40 9.05
C ILE A 103 5.30 -13.91 9.37
N GLY A 104 4.15 -13.37 9.01
CA GLY A 104 3.77 -11.99 9.31
C GLY A 104 3.65 -11.72 10.80
N ALA A 105 3.05 -12.62 11.57
CA ALA A 105 2.92 -12.47 13.02
C ALA A 105 4.30 -12.50 13.70
N LEU A 106 5.18 -13.41 13.29
CA LEU A 106 6.56 -13.44 13.76
C LEU A 106 7.30 -12.16 13.38
N HIS A 107 7.15 -11.69 12.13
CA HIS A 107 7.75 -10.45 11.66
C HIS A 107 7.21 -9.22 12.42
N HIS A 108 5.92 -9.21 12.77
CA HIS A 108 5.28 -8.12 13.50
C HIS A 108 5.94 -7.88 14.86
N MET A 109 6.40 -8.95 15.50
CA MET A 109 7.14 -8.86 16.76
C MET A 109 8.38 -7.98 16.60
N PHE A 110 9.08 -8.05 15.47
CA PHE A 110 10.25 -7.21 15.17
C PHE A 110 9.85 -5.81 14.68
N TYR A 111 8.82 -5.71 13.85
CA TYR A 111 8.41 -4.45 13.21
C TYR A 111 6.89 -4.32 13.10
N ARG A 112 6.33 -3.33 13.83
CA ARG A 112 4.87 -3.08 13.85
C ARG A 112 4.30 -2.74 12.47
N GLY A 113 5.10 -2.15 11.58
CA GLY A 113 4.67 -1.76 10.23
C GLY A 113 4.52 -2.91 9.22
N ASP A 114 4.59 -4.19 9.63
CA ASP A 114 4.49 -5.29 8.67
C ASP A 114 3.17 -5.30 7.88
N ILE A 115 3.27 -5.64 6.60
CA ILE A 115 2.11 -5.75 5.68
C ILE A 115 1.66 -7.20 5.48
N LEU A 116 2.43 -8.18 5.94
CA LEU A 116 2.20 -9.60 5.65
C LEU A 116 0.93 -10.09 6.34
N THR A 117 0.71 -9.69 7.59
CA THR A 117 -0.50 -10.09 8.33
C THR A 117 -1.76 -9.58 7.63
N ILE A 118 -1.80 -8.30 7.25
CA ILE A 118 -2.97 -7.73 6.56
C ILE A 118 -3.13 -8.31 5.15
N TYR A 119 -2.04 -8.62 4.44
CA TYR A 119 -2.11 -9.29 3.13
C TYR A 119 -2.67 -10.71 3.24
N ALA A 120 -2.31 -11.44 4.31
CA ALA A 120 -2.85 -12.76 4.56
C ALA A 120 -4.36 -12.71 4.80
N LEU A 121 -4.83 -11.77 5.63
CA LEU A 121 -6.26 -11.58 5.92
C LEU A 121 -7.05 -11.13 4.69
N LEU A 122 -6.59 -10.08 4.00
CA LEU A 122 -7.26 -9.56 2.80
C LEU A 122 -7.19 -10.54 1.62
N GLY A 123 -6.14 -11.35 1.54
CA GLY A 123 -5.95 -12.34 0.50
C GLY A 123 -7.06 -13.39 0.45
N VAL A 124 -7.65 -13.76 1.60
CA VAL A 124 -8.76 -14.73 1.66
C VAL A 124 -9.94 -14.25 0.80
N PHE A 125 -10.22 -12.94 0.83
CA PHE A 125 -11.31 -12.35 0.07
C PHE A 125 -11.04 -12.30 -1.43
N LEU A 126 -9.83 -12.55 -1.93
CA LEU A 126 -9.60 -12.65 -3.38
C LEU A 126 -10.24 -13.89 -4.02
N ILE A 127 -10.45 -14.96 -3.24
CA ILE A 127 -11.00 -16.24 -3.70
C ILE A 127 -12.39 -16.07 -4.32
N PRO A 128 -13.39 -15.45 -3.66
CA PRO A 128 -14.69 -15.22 -4.28
C PRO A 128 -14.60 -14.31 -5.51
N PHE A 129 -13.74 -13.28 -5.49
CA PHE A 129 -13.58 -12.35 -6.61
C PHE A 129 -12.94 -13.00 -7.85
N TYR A 130 -12.15 -14.06 -7.68
CA TYR A 130 -11.60 -14.82 -8.81
C TYR A 130 -12.70 -15.37 -9.73
N LYS A 131 -13.86 -15.74 -9.17
CA LYS A 131 -15.00 -16.29 -9.94
C LYS A 131 -15.88 -15.21 -10.57
N LEU A 132 -15.73 -13.95 -10.16
CA LEU A 132 -16.54 -12.85 -10.67
C LEU A 132 -16.12 -12.43 -12.09
N LYS A 133 -17.11 -11.88 -12.83
CA LYS A 133 -16.87 -11.23 -14.12
C LYS A 133 -16.05 -9.95 -13.91
N PRO A 134 -15.12 -9.60 -14.82
CA PRO A 134 -14.25 -8.42 -14.67
C PRO A 134 -14.99 -7.10 -14.36
N LYS A 135 -16.20 -6.91 -14.92
CA LYS A 135 -17.03 -5.73 -14.66
C LYS A 135 -17.39 -5.53 -13.18
N TYR A 136 -17.69 -6.61 -12.44
CA TYR A 136 -18.06 -6.50 -11.02
C TYR A 136 -16.84 -6.23 -10.16
N ILE A 137 -15.68 -6.79 -10.54
CA ILE A 137 -14.41 -6.49 -9.88
C ILE A 137 -14.11 -5.00 -10.00
N LEU A 138 -14.28 -4.41 -11.20
CA LEU A 138 -14.09 -2.98 -11.42
C LEU A 138 -15.06 -2.11 -10.62
N VAL A 139 -16.34 -2.47 -10.54
CA VAL A 139 -17.32 -1.71 -9.75
C VAL A 139 -16.90 -1.66 -8.27
N VAL A 140 -16.62 -2.83 -7.68
CA VAL A 140 -16.19 -2.88 -6.27
C VAL A 140 -14.87 -2.13 -6.07
N THR A 141 -13.91 -2.33 -6.96
CA THR A 141 -12.63 -1.61 -6.93
C THR A 141 -12.83 -0.10 -6.98
N GLY A 142 -13.68 0.39 -7.88
CA GLY A 142 -13.98 1.82 -8.02
C GLY A 142 -14.62 2.39 -6.75
N LEU A 143 -15.60 1.69 -6.17
CA LEU A 143 -16.22 2.10 -4.90
C LEU A 143 -15.19 2.21 -3.77
N LEU A 144 -14.30 1.21 -3.63
CA LEU A 144 -13.25 1.23 -2.61
C LEU A 144 -12.25 2.38 -2.84
N LEU A 145 -11.82 2.61 -4.09
CA LEU A 145 -10.89 3.70 -4.43
C LEU A 145 -11.50 5.09 -4.26
N LEU A 146 -12.83 5.22 -4.39
CA LEU A 146 -13.55 6.47 -4.13
C LEU A 146 -13.79 6.75 -2.64
N GLY A 147 -13.35 5.85 -1.76
CA GLY A 147 -13.40 6.04 -0.31
C GLY A 147 -14.60 5.38 0.37
N ALA A 148 -15.34 4.49 -0.30
CA ALA A 148 -16.53 3.85 0.31
C ALA A 148 -16.23 3.16 1.65
N GLY A 149 -15.05 2.54 1.80
CA GLY A 149 -14.61 1.96 3.07
C GLY A 149 -14.46 3.02 4.17
N ARG A 150 -13.74 4.11 3.88
CA ARG A 150 -13.58 5.24 4.81
C ARG A 150 -14.92 5.86 5.21
N TYR A 151 -15.79 6.14 4.24
CA TYR A 151 -17.08 6.79 4.52
C TYR A 151 -17.99 5.90 5.34
N LEU A 152 -17.97 4.58 5.11
CA LEU A 152 -18.71 3.64 5.92
C LEU A 152 -18.18 3.60 7.36
N THR A 153 -16.86 3.52 7.54
CA THR A 153 -16.25 3.58 8.87
C THR A 153 -16.62 4.87 9.59
N PHE A 154 -16.45 6.02 8.92
CA PHE A 154 -16.75 7.31 9.50
C PHE A 154 -18.23 7.49 9.85
N ALA A 155 -19.14 7.06 8.98
CA ALA A 155 -20.59 7.12 9.24
C ALA A 155 -21.02 6.32 10.47
N LEU A 156 -20.34 5.20 10.75
CA LEU A 156 -20.69 4.29 11.82
C LEU A 156 -19.99 4.61 13.15
N PHE A 157 -18.76 5.13 13.09
CA PHE A 157 -17.87 5.22 14.25
C PHE A 157 -17.21 6.60 14.45
N GLY A 158 -17.43 7.56 13.54
CA GLY A 158 -16.76 8.87 13.57
C GLY A 158 -15.25 8.76 13.31
N SER A 159 -14.47 9.71 13.81
CA SER A 159 -13.00 9.72 13.63
C SER A 159 -12.21 8.93 14.69
N GLN A 160 -12.92 8.34 15.66
CA GLN A 160 -12.33 7.66 16.81
C GLN A 160 -11.57 6.38 16.42
N SER A 161 -10.62 6.00 17.27
CA SER A 161 -9.96 4.69 17.21
C SER A 161 -11.00 3.58 17.42
N LEU A 162 -10.95 2.55 16.58
CA LEU A 162 -11.87 1.41 16.63
C LEU A 162 -11.36 0.30 17.57
N PHE A 163 -10.03 0.17 17.73
CA PHE A 163 -9.42 -0.98 18.39
C PHE A 163 -8.46 -0.61 19.52
N SER A 164 -7.52 0.31 19.31
CA SER A 164 -6.46 0.60 20.28
C SER A 164 -6.86 1.59 21.38
N GLY A 165 -7.85 2.46 21.11
CA GLY A 165 -8.14 3.62 21.95
C GLY A 165 -7.03 4.67 21.96
N VAL A 166 -6.01 4.53 21.11
CA VAL A 166 -4.87 5.45 21.05
C VAL A 166 -5.10 6.46 19.94
N GLU A 167 -5.11 7.75 20.30
CA GLU A 167 -5.07 8.83 19.33
C GLU A 167 -3.68 8.93 18.69
N PHE A 168 -3.65 8.98 17.35
CA PHE A 168 -2.41 8.97 16.59
C PHE A 168 -1.79 10.38 16.49
N THR A 169 -1.36 10.92 17.63
CA THR A 169 -0.76 12.25 17.77
C THR A 169 0.66 12.16 18.34
N PRO A 170 1.59 13.06 17.96
CA PRO A 170 3.00 12.95 18.35
C PRO A 170 3.22 13.07 19.86
N ASP A 171 2.32 13.76 20.56
CA ASP A 171 2.39 13.98 22.00
C ASP A 171 1.65 12.91 22.82
N ASN A 172 1.06 11.90 22.17
CA ASN A 172 0.33 10.85 22.87
C ASN A 172 1.30 10.02 23.75
N PRO A 173 0.99 9.81 25.04
CA PRO A 173 1.84 9.03 25.95
C PRO A 173 2.17 7.62 25.45
N ALA A 174 1.26 6.94 24.75
CA ALA A 174 1.50 5.60 24.21
C ALA A 174 2.51 5.62 23.06
N ILE A 175 2.49 6.66 22.22
CA ILE A 175 3.45 6.86 21.13
C ILE A 175 4.85 7.13 21.71
N ILE A 176 4.94 8.00 22.71
CA ILE A 176 6.19 8.33 23.41
C ILE A 176 6.74 7.09 24.14
N ALA A 177 5.89 6.33 24.83
CA ALA A 177 6.28 5.12 25.54
C ALA A 177 6.85 4.07 24.58
N TYR A 178 6.18 3.82 23.45
CA TYR A 178 6.67 2.90 22.43
C TYR A 178 8.02 3.35 21.86
N PHE A 179 8.18 4.64 21.55
CA PHE A 179 9.46 5.17 21.07
C PHE A 179 10.58 5.00 22.10
N ASN A 180 10.29 5.18 23.38
CA ASN A 180 11.24 4.93 24.46
C ASN A 180 11.63 3.45 24.58
N ILE A 181 10.69 2.52 24.37
CA ILE A 181 10.99 1.08 24.29
C ILE A 181 11.94 0.79 23.13
N LEU A 182 11.72 1.39 21.95
CA LEU A 182 12.62 1.21 20.81
C LEU A 182 14.04 1.74 21.07
N LYS A 183 14.15 2.86 21.81
CA LYS A 183 15.43 3.53 22.05
C LYS A 183 16.24 2.91 23.20
N ASN A 184 15.57 2.57 24.29
CA ASN A 184 16.22 2.22 25.57
C ASN A 184 15.83 0.83 26.08
N GLY A 185 14.80 0.21 25.50
CA GLY A 185 14.30 -1.09 25.94
C GLY A 185 15.12 -2.27 25.40
N ASN A 186 14.68 -3.48 25.76
CA ASN A 186 15.22 -4.72 25.25
C ASN A 186 14.30 -5.40 24.22
N LEU A 187 14.81 -6.43 23.53
CA LEU A 187 14.08 -7.10 22.45
C LEU A 187 12.75 -7.72 22.91
N LEU A 188 12.67 -8.24 24.15
CA LEU A 188 11.44 -8.84 24.67
C LEU A 188 10.37 -7.78 24.96
N GLU A 189 10.77 -6.59 25.40
CA GLU A 189 9.86 -5.46 25.60
C GLU A 189 9.28 -4.98 24.26
N VAL A 190 10.13 -4.89 23.22
CA VAL A 190 9.67 -4.61 21.85
C VAL A 190 8.67 -5.67 21.38
N PHE A 191 8.99 -6.96 21.57
CA PHE A 191 8.11 -8.05 21.15
C PHE A 191 6.77 -8.04 21.89
N ALA A 192 6.78 -7.82 23.20
CA ALA A 192 5.57 -7.74 24.01
C ALA A 192 4.70 -6.56 23.56
N SER A 193 5.33 -5.39 23.41
CA SER A 193 4.69 -4.15 22.97
C SER A 193 4.06 -4.31 21.57
N ASN A 194 4.80 -4.89 20.62
CA ASN A 194 4.33 -5.11 19.26
C ASN A 194 3.19 -6.13 19.19
N THR A 195 3.25 -7.20 19.99
CA THR A 195 2.23 -8.26 19.98
C THR A 195 0.91 -7.81 20.61
N GLN A 196 0.95 -6.93 21.61
CA GLN A 196 -0.25 -6.47 22.31
C GLN A 196 -0.83 -5.21 21.64
N GLU A 197 -0.20 -4.07 21.86
CA GLU A 197 -0.68 -2.77 21.38
C GLU A 197 -0.46 -2.61 19.87
N GLY A 198 0.67 -3.10 19.35
CA GLY A 198 1.04 -2.95 17.95
C GLY A 198 0.01 -3.53 16.99
N HIS A 199 -0.59 -4.68 17.32
CA HIS A 199 -1.65 -5.27 16.50
C HIS A 199 -2.94 -4.45 16.51
N LEU A 200 -3.33 -3.89 17.66
CA LEU A 200 -4.53 -3.04 17.76
C LEU A 200 -4.34 -1.73 16.99
N MET A 201 -3.19 -1.06 17.17
CA MET A 201 -2.85 0.16 16.42
C MET A 201 -2.78 -0.11 14.91
N LYS A 202 -2.27 -1.29 14.52
CA LYS A 202 -2.30 -1.70 13.12
C LYS A 202 -3.74 -1.88 12.62
N LEU A 203 -4.62 -2.52 13.38
CA LEU A 203 -6.02 -2.69 12.96
C LEU A 203 -6.71 -1.33 12.77
N ASP A 204 -6.44 -0.35 13.63
CA ASP A 204 -6.88 1.04 13.40
C ASP A 204 -6.30 1.62 12.11
N PHE A 205 -5.00 1.43 11.87
CA PHE A 205 -4.35 1.88 10.63
C PHE A 205 -4.84 1.14 9.37
N GLN A 206 -5.56 0.03 9.49
CA GLN A 206 -6.14 -0.69 8.37
C GLN A 206 -7.65 -0.42 8.19
N LEU A 207 -8.40 -0.31 9.28
CA LEU A 207 -9.86 -0.30 9.26
C LEU A 207 -10.49 1.03 9.71
N GLY A 208 -9.73 1.90 10.38
CA GLY A 208 -10.15 3.23 10.80
C GLY A 208 -10.30 4.21 9.63
N VAL A 209 -10.58 5.47 9.93
CA VAL A 209 -10.80 6.52 8.91
C VAL A 209 -9.53 6.90 8.15
N PHE A 210 -8.37 6.80 8.80
CA PHE A 210 -7.05 6.88 8.17
C PHE A 210 -6.61 5.53 7.56
N GLY A 211 -7.49 4.54 7.63
CA GLY A 211 -7.21 3.15 7.32
C GLY A 211 -6.82 2.93 5.86
N ARG A 212 -5.90 2.01 5.63
CA ARG A 212 -5.46 1.64 4.27
C ARG A 212 -5.98 0.27 3.80
N GLY A 213 -6.69 -0.47 4.64
CA GLY A 213 -7.12 -1.84 4.35
C GLY A 213 -8.03 -1.92 3.12
N TYR A 214 -9.00 -1.01 3.01
CA TYR A 214 -9.89 -0.95 1.84
C TYR A 214 -9.14 -0.59 0.55
N LEU A 215 -8.17 0.32 0.60
CA LEU A 215 -7.30 0.65 -0.55
C LEU A 215 -6.42 -0.52 -0.95
N THR A 216 -5.82 -1.18 0.04
CA THR A 216 -4.98 -2.38 -0.15
C THR A 216 -5.76 -3.44 -0.91
N PHE A 217 -6.98 -3.72 -0.48
CA PHE A 217 -7.85 -4.66 -1.15
C PHE A 217 -8.26 -4.18 -2.54
N ALA A 218 -8.53 -2.88 -2.73
CA ALA A 218 -8.79 -2.33 -4.06
C ALA A 218 -7.61 -2.55 -5.02
N PHE A 219 -6.37 -2.37 -4.57
CA PHE A 219 -5.18 -2.69 -5.36
C PHE A 219 -5.07 -4.19 -5.64
N PHE A 220 -5.38 -5.07 -4.69
CA PHE A 220 -5.43 -6.51 -4.95
C PHE A 220 -6.43 -6.84 -6.06
N LEU A 221 -7.61 -6.22 -6.03
CA LEU A 221 -8.64 -6.40 -7.05
C LEU A 221 -8.21 -5.84 -8.42
N LEU A 222 -7.53 -4.69 -8.46
CA LEU A 222 -6.91 -4.19 -9.70
C LEU A 222 -5.88 -5.17 -10.26
N GLY A 223 -5.05 -5.78 -9.40
CA GLY A 223 -4.09 -6.81 -9.77
C GLY A 223 -4.75 -8.05 -10.36
N LEU A 224 -5.79 -8.53 -9.68
CA LEU A 224 -6.64 -9.64 -10.14
C LEU A 224 -7.30 -9.32 -11.49
N TYR A 225 -7.82 -8.11 -11.65
CA TYR A 225 -8.43 -7.63 -12.89
C TYR A 225 -7.42 -7.58 -14.04
N ALA A 226 -6.23 -7.00 -13.82
CA ALA A 226 -5.15 -6.97 -14.80
C ALA A 226 -4.71 -8.39 -15.21
N GLY A 227 -4.70 -9.32 -14.25
CA GLY A 227 -4.48 -10.74 -14.49
C GLY A 227 -5.53 -11.33 -15.44
N LYS A 228 -6.82 -11.14 -15.15
CA LYS A 228 -7.94 -11.61 -16.00
C LYS A 228 -7.86 -11.09 -17.44
N LEU A 229 -7.36 -9.86 -17.63
CA LEU A 229 -7.13 -9.28 -18.96
C LEU A 229 -5.85 -9.77 -19.64
N LYS A 230 -5.02 -10.57 -18.96
CA LYS A 230 -3.67 -10.94 -19.40
C LYS A 230 -2.82 -9.72 -19.79
N PHE A 231 -3.03 -8.61 -19.08
CA PHE A 231 -2.47 -7.31 -19.46
C PHE A 231 -0.94 -7.33 -19.58
N PHE A 232 -0.24 -7.96 -18.63
CA PHE A 232 1.23 -8.04 -18.66
C PHE A 232 1.79 -9.02 -19.71
N GLU A 233 0.95 -9.83 -20.35
CA GLU A 233 1.35 -10.67 -21.49
C GLU A 233 1.32 -9.85 -22.79
N ALA A 234 0.36 -8.94 -22.93
CA ALA A 234 0.10 -8.16 -24.15
C ALA A 234 0.45 -6.66 -24.05
N PHE A 235 1.03 -6.18 -22.95
CA PHE A 235 1.23 -4.74 -22.71
C PHE A 235 2.04 -4.03 -23.81
N ARG A 236 2.94 -4.75 -24.49
CA ARG A 236 3.74 -4.23 -25.62
C ARG A 236 2.85 -3.78 -26.80
N ASP A 237 1.71 -4.44 -27.00
CA ASP A 237 0.75 -4.11 -28.06
C ASP A 237 -0.07 -2.85 -27.72
N TYR A 238 -0.12 -2.47 -26.43
CA TYR A 238 -0.90 -1.35 -25.94
C TYR A 238 -0.10 -0.05 -25.78
N ARG A 239 1.08 0.09 -26.42
CA ARG A 239 1.96 1.26 -26.24
C ARG A 239 1.24 2.62 -26.39
N LYS A 240 0.42 2.80 -27.44
CA LYS A 240 -0.31 4.06 -27.66
C LYS A 240 -1.31 4.34 -26.53
N LYS A 241 -2.10 3.33 -26.15
CA LYS A 241 -3.07 3.41 -25.05
C LYS A 241 -2.40 3.66 -23.70
N LEU A 242 -1.19 3.14 -23.49
CA LEU A 242 -0.42 3.40 -22.28
C LEU A 242 0.05 4.84 -22.21
N ILE A 243 0.49 5.43 -23.33
CA ILE A 243 0.85 6.85 -23.38
C ILE A 243 -0.38 7.74 -23.13
N GLU A 244 -1.52 7.40 -23.73
CA GLU A 244 -2.78 8.09 -23.46
C GLU A 244 -3.17 8.00 -21.98
N ALA A 245 -3.13 6.79 -21.40
CA ALA A 245 -3.39 6.57 -19.99
C ALA A 245 -2.40 7.31 -19.08
N LEU A 246 -1.14 7.48 -19.49
CA LEU A 246 -0.14 8.28 -18.77
C LEU A 246 -0.59 9.75 -18.66
N TYR A 247 -0.97 10.36 -19.78
CA TYR A 247 -1.43 11.75 -19.79
C TYR A 247 -2.75 11.93 -19.03
N ILE A 248 -3.69 10.99 -19.17
CA ILE A 248 -4.91 10.98 -18.37
C ILE A 248 -4.57 10.90 -16.87
N SER A 249 -3.65 10.01 -16.48
CA SER A 249 -3.23 9.87 -15.08
C SER A 249 -2.56 11.15 -14.55
N ILE A 250 -1.76 11.85 -15.37
CA ILE A 250 -1.19 13.15 -15.01
C ILE A 250 -2.28 14.19 -14.80
N GLY A 251 -3.26 14.29 -15.71
CA GLY A 251 -4.38 15.22 -15.57
C GLY A 251 -5.21 14.94 -14.31
N LEU A 252 -5.54 13.68 -14.06
CA LEU A 252 -6.29 13.25 -12.87
C LEU A 252 -5.49 13.43 -11.57
N LEU A 253 -4.17 13.26 -11.61
CA LEU A 253 -3.30 13.57 -10.47
C LEU A 253 -3.36 15.06 -10.10
N LEU A 254 -3.29 15.95 -11.09
CA LEU A 254 -3.40 17.39 -10.84
C LEU A 254 -4.76 17.77 -10.27
N ILE A 255 -5.84 17.20 -10.82
CA ILE A 255 -7.20 17.39 -10.29
C ILE A 255 -7.29 16.89 -8.85
N ALA A 256 -6.76 15.70 -8.56
CA ALA A 256 -6.77 15.13 -7.20
C ALA A 256 -5.99 16.00 -6.21
N PHE A 257 -4.83 16.56 -6.59
CA PHE A 257 -4.07 17.47 -5.74
C PHE A 257 -4.79 18.78 -5.48
N VAL A 258 -5.38 19.39 -6.51
CA VAL A 258 -6.16 20.63 -6.36
C VAL A 258 -7.38 20.39 -5.48
N LEU A 259 -8.11 19.31 -5.71
CA LEU A 259 -9.27 18.93 -4.92
C LEU A 259 -8.88 18.66 -3.46
N MET A 260 -7.81 17.91 -3.23
CA MET A 260 -7.27 17.64 -1.90
C MET A 260 -6.92 18.95 -1.16
N GLY A 261 -6.16 19.85 -1.80
CA GLY A 261 -5.78 21.13 -1.19
C GLY A 261 -6.98 22.02 -0.89
N TYR A 262 -7.96 22.07 -1.80
CA TYR A 262 -9.19 22.84 -1.61
C TYR A 262 -10.05 22.29 -0.46
N LEU A 263 -10.22 20.96 -0.38
CA LEU A 263 -11.01 20.33 0.68
C LEU A 263 -10.33 20.45 2.05
N PHE A 264 -9.02 20.28 2.14
CA PHE A 264 -8.31 20.54 3.40
C PHE A 264 -8.40 22.02 3.80
N TYR A 265 -8.33 22.95 2.85
CA TYR A 265 -8.54 24.38 3.15
C TYR A 265 -9.94 24.65 3.72
N LEU A 266 -10.98 24.02 3.17
CA LEU A 266 -12.35 24.13 3.72
C LEU A 266 -12.46 23.48 5.10
N GLY A 267 -11.93 22.26 5.28
CA GLY A 267 -11.95 21.57 6.57
C GLY A 267 -11.19 22.34 7.67
N ASN A 268 -10.10 23.04 7.33
CA ASN A 268 -9.37 23.88 8.28
C ASN A 268 -10.18 25.10 8.73
N LYS A 269 -11.03 25.66 7.86
CA LYS A 269 -11.94 26.76 8.24
C LYS A 269 -13.04 26.28 9.18
N GLU A 270 -13.54 25.06 8.97
CA GLU A 270 -14.54 24.44 9.84
C GLU A 270 -13.96 24.16 11.25
N GLY A 271 -12.71 23.69 11.33
CA GLY A 271 -12.03 23.34 12.59
C GLY A 271 -11.53 24.51 13.45
N GLY A 272 -11.59 25.76 12.96
CA GLY A 272 -11.33 26.98 13.75
C GLY A 272 -9.88 27.24 14.23
N GLN A 273 -9.00 26.22 14.29
CA GLN A 273 -7.64 26.33 14.84
C GLN A 273 -6.52 26.18 13.79
N GLY A 274 -6.85 26.26 12.49
CA GLY A 274 -5.86 26.12 11.41
C GLY A 274 -5.37 24.69 11.18
N THR A 275 -5.92 23.71 11.90
CA THR A 275 -5.77 22.28 11.68
C THR A 275 -7.05 21.68 11.10
N PRO A 276 -6.97 20.60 10.30
CA PRO A 276 -8.16 19.94 9.78
C PRO A 276 -9.00 19.37 10.92
N ASP A 277 -10.31 19.63 10.91
CA ASP A 277 -11.24 18.92 11.78
C ASP A 277 -11.47 17.51 11.25
N PHE A 278 -10.92 16.50 11.93
CA PHE A 278 -11.06 15.10 11.52
C PHE A 278 -12.44 14.51 11.82
N GLU A 279 -13.32 15.24 12.53
CA GLU A 279 -14.74 14.92 12.68
C GLU A 279 -15.60 15.54 11.56
N SER A 280 -14.99 16.18 10.55
CA SER A 280 -15.69 16.73 9.39
C SER A 280 -15.72 15.76 8.21
N TRP A 281 -16.90 15.65 7.57
CA TRP A 281 -17.06 15.02 6.26
C TRP A 281 -16.17 15.65 5.18
N THR A 282 -15.93 16.96 5.26
CA THR A 282 -15.04 17.69 4.35
C THR A 282 -13.62 17.12 4.40
N THR A 283 -13.13 16.81 5.61
CA THR A 283 -11.81 16.17 5.82
C THR A 283 -11.79 14.73 5.31
N MET A 284 -12.89 13.98 5.45
CA MET A 284 -12.98 12.62 4.85
C MET A 284 -12.89 12.65 3.33
N PHE A 285 -13.53 13.61 2.67
CA PHE A 285 -13.39 13.81 1.23
C PHE A 285 -11.97 14.25 0.85
N ALA A 286 -11.32 15.09 1.67
CA ALA A 286 -9.93 15.50 1.47
C ALA A 286 -8.95 14.31 1.51
N LEU A 287 -9.13 13.41 2.50
CA LEU A 287 -8.34 12.18 2.60
C LEU A 287 -8.59 11.25 1.40
N SER A 288 -9.80 11.19 0.86
CA SER A 288 -10.08 10.38 -0.34
C SER A 288 -9.45 11.00 -1.59
N ALA A 289 -9.43 12.32 -1.71
CA ALA A 289 -8.67 13.00 -2.75
C ALA A 289 -7.15 12.74 -2.62
N TYR A 290 -6.62 12.68 -1.39
CA TYR A 290 -5.25 12.26 -1.14
C TYR A 290 -4.99 10.81 -1.62
N ASP A 291 -5.88 9.87 -1.34
CA ASP A 291 -5.75 8.49 -1.82
C ASP A 291 -5.79 8.40 -3.35
N LEU A 292 -6.66 9.19 -3.99
CA LEU A 292 -6.71 9.31 -5.45
C LEU A 292 -5.41 9.88 -6.02
N SER A 293 -4.79 10.86 -5.36
CA SER A 293 -3.47 11.36 -5.77
C SER A 293 -2.41 10.24 -5.71
N ASN A 294 -2.44 9.40 -4.68
CA ASN A 294 -1.56 8.23 -4.57
C ASN A 294 -1.84 7.19 -5.66
N LEU A 295 -3.10 6.93 -5.98
CA LEU A 295 -3.51 6.02 -7.05
C LEU A 295 -2.98 6.48 -8.41
N PHE A 296 -3.24 7.72 -8.81
CA PHE A 296 -2.83 8.22 -10.13
C PHE A 296 -1.31 8.33 -10.24
N MET A 297 -0.63 8.70 -9.15
CA MET A 297 0.83 8.68 -9.13
C MET A 297 1.38 7.25 -9.27
N THR A 298 0.74 6.27 -8.64
CA THR A 298 1.08 4.85 -8.82
C THR A 298 0.90 4.41 -10.27
N PHE A 299 -0.18 4.83 -10.94
CA PHE A 299 -0.39 4.55 -12.35
C PHE A 299 0.67 5.20 -13.24
N ILE A 300 1.06 6.44 -12.98
CA ILE A 300 2.16 7.11 -13.67
C ILE A 300 3.45 6.29 -13.54
N ILE A 301 3.78 5.84 -12.32
CA ILE A 301 4.98 5.02 -12.05
C ILE A 301 4.92 3.69 -12.80
N VAL A 302 3.80 2.97 -12.74
CA VAL A 302 3.64 1.68 -13.43
C VAL A 302 3.70 1.83 -14.94
N ILE A 303 3.00 2.81 -15.50
CA ILE A 303 2.98 3.06 -16.93
C ILE A 303 4.37 3.51 -17.41
N GLY A 304 5.02 4.41 -16.67
CA GLY A 304 6.39 4.84 -16.93
C GLY A 304 7.37 3.67 -16.90
N PHE A 305 7.26 2.79 -15.90
CA PHE A 305 8.04 1.55 -15.82
C PHE A 305 7.81 0.69 -17.07
N LEU A 306 6.56 0.43 -17.45
CA LEU A 306 6.23 -0.42 -18.59
C LEU A 306 6.74 0.17 -19.90
N LEU A 307 6.53 1.46 -20.14
CA LEU A 307 7.02 2.16 -21.34
C LEU A 307 8.55 2.17 -21.39
N PHE A 308 9.24 2.29 -20.26
CA PHE A 308 10.69 2.17 -20.20
C PHE A 308 11.14 0.72 -20.45
N TYR A 309 10.46 -0.26 -19.86
CA TYR A 309 10.70 -1.69 -20.06
C TYR A 309 10.54 -2.13 -21.52
N MET A 310 9.71 -1.44 -22.32
CA MET A 310 9.61 -1.72 -23.76
C MET A 310 10.89 -1.38 -24.55
N LYS A 311 11.74 -0.47 -24.04
CA LYS A 311 12.99 -0.07 -24.71
C LYS A 311 14.12 -1.05 -24.35
N PRO A 312 15.03 -1.41 -25.28
CA PRO A 312 16.12 -2.36 -24.99
C PRO A 312 17.00 -1.97 -23.79
N ARG A 313 17.30 -0.66 -23.64
CA ARG A 313 18.06 -0.14 -22.48
C ARG A 313 17.28 -0.26 -21.18
N GLY A 314 15.98 0.04 -21.19
CA GLY A 314 15.13 -0.04 -20.01
C GLY A 314 14.87 -1.47 -19.59
N GLU A 315 14.63 -2.38 -20.53
CA GLU A 315 14.55 -3.81 -20.25
C GLU A 315 15.83 -4.32 -19.59
N ARG A 316 17.00 -4.03 -20.15
CA ARG A 316 18.30 -4.45 -19.57
C ARG A 316 18.49 -3.92 -18.15
N PHE A 317 18.15 -2.66 -17.90
CA PHE A 317 18.28 -2.04 -16.58
C PHE A 317 17.28 -2.63 -15.57
N LEU A 318 15.99 -2.64 -15.89
CA LEU A 318 14.93 -3.11 -14.99
C LEU A 318 15.04 -4.62 -14.72
N ASN A 319 15.62 -5.39 -15.63
CA ASN A 319 15.87 -6.81 -15.43
C ASN A 319 16.83 -7.09 -14.27
N LYS A 320 17.63 -6.12 -13.81
CA LYS A 320 18.46 -6.24 -12.60
C LYS A 320 17.60 -6.49 -11.34
N PHE A 321 16.37 -5.98 -11.31
CA PHE A 321 15.44 -6.17 -10.19
C PHE A 321 14.77 -7.54 -10.18
N LYS A 322 14.91 -8.37 -11.23
CA LYS A 322 14.22 -9.67 -11.30
C LYS A 322 14.58 -10.55 -10.12
N ALA A 323 15.87 -10.79 -9.87
CA ALA A 323 16.31 -11.69 -8.80
C ALA A 323 15.71 -11.27 -7.45
N TYR A 324 15.75 -9.96 -7.16
CA TYR A 324 15.14 -9.38 -5.98
C TYR A 324 13.61 -9.63 -5.91
N GLY A 325 12.89 -9.40 -7.02
CA GLY A 325 11.45 -9.66 -7.09
C GLY A 325 11.04 -11.13 -7.07
N ARG A 326 11.93 -12.07 -7.43
CA ARG A 326 11.66 -13.52 -7.34
C ARG A 326 11.67 -14.03 -5.91
N MET A 327 12.44 -13.37 -5.05
CA MET A 327 12.54 -13.65 -3.62
C MET A 327 11.81 -12.59 -2.79
N ALA A 328 10.67 -12.10 -3.30
CA ALA A 328 9.95 -10.97 -2.71
C ALA A 328 9.68 -11.11 -1.21
N LEU A 329 9.22 -12.28 -0.76
CA LEU A 329 8.94 -12.54 0.65
C LEU A 329 10.21 -12.49 1.51
N THR A 330 11.26 -13.20 1.09
CA THR A 330 12.55 -13.23 1.80
C THR A 330 13.16 -11.84 1.89
N ASN A 331 13.13 -11.09 0.79
CA ASN A 331 13.68 -9.76 0.74
C ASN A 331 12.87 -8.76 1.55
N TYR A 332 11.54 -8.88 1.62
CA TYR A 332 10.73 -8.05 2.49
C TYR A 332 11.01 -8.35 3.97
N PHE A 333 11.07 -9.63 4.34
CA PHE A 333 11.32 -10.04 5.73
C PHE A 333 12.72 -9.66 6.24
N ALA A 334 13.71 -9.60 5.33
CA ALA A 334 15.09 -9.25 5.68
C ALA A 334 15.37 -7.73 5.69
N GLN A 335 14.40 -6.91 5.26
CA GLN A 335 14.48 -5.44 5.37
C GLN A 335 14.36 -5.02 6.83
#